data_AF-A0A832PR42-F1
#
_entry.id   AF-A0A832PR42-F1
#
_cell.length_a   1.000
_cell.length_b   1.000
_cell.length_c   1.000
_cell.angle_alpha   90.00
_cell.angle_beta   90.00
_cell.angle_gamma   90.00
#
_symmetry.space_group_name_H-M   'P 1'
#
loop_
_entity.id
_entity.type
_entity.pdbx_description
1 polymer ?
#
loop_
_entity_poly.entity_id
_entity_poly.type
_entity_poly.pdbx_seq_one_letter_code
_entity_poly.pdbx_strand_id
1 'polypeptide(L)'
;GVSAMPRLQGLITDPADPLRRVVACTGAPHCPQALGPTRALARALAPQLPPGRLLHVSGCAKGCAHPRPADLTLVARGRGYDLVRAGRAADPAFLSIPGTPDALPL
;
A
#
# COMPACT_ATOMS: atom_id res chain seq x y z
N GLY A 1 28.90 11.26 -13.94
CA GLY A 1 27.61 10.72 -13.48
C GLY A 1 26.89 10.06 -14.64
N VAL A 2 25.85 9.27 -14.38
CA VAL A 2 25.05 8.62 -15.44
C VAL A 2 24.12 9.64 -16.11
N SER A 3 24.12 9.69 -17.45
CA SER A 3 23.33 10.66 -18.24
C SER A 3 21.95 10.13 -18.65
N ALA A 4 21.70 8.83 -18.50
CA ALA A 4 20.43 8.19 -18.83
C ALA A 4 20.21 6.94 -17.96
N MET A 5 18.94 6.61 -17.70
CA MET A 5 18.57 5.41 -16.97
C MET A 5 18.65 4.18 -17.89
N PRO A 6 19.38 3.11 -17.51
CA PRO A 6 19.47 1.91 -18.33
C PRO A 6 18.10 1.23 -18.42
N ARG A 7 17.73 0.81 -19.63
CA ARG A 7 16.49 0.07 -19.87
C ARG A 7 16.68 -1.39 -19.49
N LEU A 8 16.56 -1.70 -18.20
CA LEU A 8 16.54 -3.07 -17.68
C LEU A 8 15.09 -3.52 -17.49
N GLN A 9 14.82 -4.79 -17.81
CA GLN A 9 13.50 -5.39 -17.61
C GLN A 9 13.13 -5.35 -16.12
N GLY A 10 11.88 -4.97 -15.84
CA GLY A 10 11.36 -4.86 -14.47
C GLY A 10 11.67 -3.55 -13.74
N LEU A 11 12.48 -2.65 -14.33
CA LEU A 11 12.62 -1.29 -13.79
C LEU A 11 11.42 -0.42 -14.18
N ILE A 12 10.91 0.32 -13.20
CA ILE A 12 9.93 1.38 -13.43
C ILE A 12 10.69 2.61 -13.95
N THR A 13 10.60 2.87 -15.25
CA THR A 13 11.25 4.03 -15.90
C THR A 13 10.25 5.11 -16.32
N ASP A 14 8.96 4.77 -16.43
CA ASP A 14 7.91 5.72 -16.77
C ASP A 14 7.53 6.56 -15.55
N PRO A 15 7.63 7.90 -15.61
CA PRO A 15 7.20 8.75 -14.52
C PRO A 15 5.69 8.62 -14.20
N ALA A 16 4.86 8.19 -15.14
CA ALA A 16 3.42 8.02 -14.95
C ALA A 16 3.01 6.63 -14.39
N ASP A 17 3.97 5.72 -14.20
CA ASP A 17 3.70 4.34 -13.76
C ASP A 17 2.85 4.31 -12.47
N PRO A 18 1.74 3.55 -12.44
CA PRO A 18 0.85 3.47 -11.29
C PRO A 18 1.53 3.00 -10.01
N LEU A 19 2.56 2.16 -10.09
CA LEU A 19 3.28 1.66 -8.91
C LEU A 19 4.03 2.76 -8.18
N ARG A 20 4.28 3.93 -8.81
CA ARG A 20 4.85 5.10 -8.12
C ARG A 20 3.85 5.77 -7.17
N ARG A 21 2.57 5.39 -7.22
CA ARG A 21 1.48 5.94 -6.40
C ARG A 21 1.08 5.06 -5.22
N VAL A 22 1.82 3.97 -4.99
CA VAL A 22 1.57 3.07 -3.85
C VAL A 22 2.82 2.90 -3.00
N VAL A 23 2.61 2.82 -1.69
CA VAL A 23 3.66 2.50 -0.72
C VAL A 23 3.15 1.38 0.17
N ALA A 24 3.96 0.34 0.37
CA ALA A 24 3.58 -0.82 1.15
C ALA A 24 4.72 -1.24 2.08
N CYS A 25 4.38 -1.58 3.33
CA CYS A 25 5.35 -2.25 4.20
C CYS A 25 5.55 -3.70 3.77
N THR A 26 6.42 -4.43 4.48
CA THR A 26 6.65 -5.85 4.23
C THR A 26 5.38 -6.69 4.32
N GLY A 27 4.51 -6.42 5.31
CA GLY A 27 3.25 -7.16 5.49
C GLY A 27 3.43 -8.63 5.88
N ALA A 28 2.32 -9.36 5.99
CA ALA A 28 2.36 -10.81 6.18
C ALA A 28 2.82 -11.52 4.89
N PRO A 29 3.43 -12.72 4.99
CA PRO A 29 3.81 -13.43 6.22
C PRO A 29 5.15 -12.98 6.83
N HIS A 30 5.88 -12.08 6.17
CA HIS A 30 7.29 -11.79 6.50
C HIS A 30 7.47 -10.76 7.62
N CYS A 31 6.41 -10.08 8.05
CA CYS A 31 6.40 -9.22 9.23
C CYS A 31 5.54 -9.89 10.32
N PRO A 32 6.11 -10.31 11.46
CA PRO A 32 5.36 -11.02 12.52
C PRO A 32 4.34 -10.13 13.25
N GLN A 33 4.33 -8.83 12.94
CA GLN A 33 3.40 -7.84 13.50
C GLN A 33 2.28 -7.50 12.51
N ALA A 34 2.39 -7.95 11.26
CA ALA A 34 1.38 -7.69 10.25
C ALA A 34 0.19 -8.64 10.43
N LEU A 35 -0.99 -8.09 10.23
CA LEU A 35 -2.28 -8.77 10.29
C LEU A 35 -2.81 -9.11 8.89
N GLY A 36 -2.00 -8.89 7.84
CA GLY A 36 -2.37 -9.17 6.46
C GLY A 36 -1.29 -8.79 5.43
N PRO A 37 -1.41 -9.27 4.18
CA PRO A 37 -0.51 -8.97 3.08
C PRO A 37 -0.63 -7.52 2.61
N THR A 38 0.44 -6.97 2.05
CA THR A 38 0.47 -5.54 1.66
C THR A 38 0.98 -5.31 0.26
N ARG A 39 2.13 -5.89 -0.11
CA ARG A 39 2.81 -5.58 -1.38
C ARG A 39 2.01 -6.03 -2.60
N ALA A 40 1.46 -7.24 -2.56
CA ALA A 40 0.67 -7.77 -3.67
C ALA A 40 -0.64 -6.99 -3.83
N LEU A 41 -1.29 -6.64 -2.71
CA LEU A 41 -2.47 -5.76 -2.68
C LEU A 41 -2.19 -4.35 -3.21
N ALA A 42 -1.09 -3.73 -2.79
CA ALA A 42 -0.67 -2.44 -3.31
C ALA A 42 -0.46 -2.48 -4.84
N ARG A 43 0.14 -3.56 -5.38
CA ARG A 43 0.32 -3.73 -6.83
C ARG A 43 -1.01 -3.85 -7.56
N ALA A 44 -1.95 -4.64 -7.05
CA ALA A 44 -3.26 -4.83 -7.67
C ALA A 44 -4.13 -3.54 -7.64
N LEU A 45 -3.97 -2.72 -6.60
CA LEU A 45 -4.71 -1.46 -6.46
C LEU A 45 -4.07 -0.28 -7.21
N ALA A 46 -2.77 -0.34 -7.51
CA ALA A 46 -2.06 0.78 -8.13
C ALA A 46 -2.72 1.31 -9.42
N PRO A 47 -3.18 0.47 -10.37
CA PRO A 47 -3.84 0.94 -11.59
C PRO A 47 -5.17 1.66 -11.34
N GLN A 48 -5.81 1.42 -10.19
CA GLN A 48 -7.10 2.00 -9.83
C GLN A 48 -6.97 3.41 -9.23
N LEU A 49 -5.74 3.83 -8.88
CA LEU A 49 -5.50 5.14 -8.29
C LEU A 49 -5.41 6.23 -9.37
N PRO A 50 -6.17 7.31 -9.23
CA PRO A 50 -6.06 8.45 -10.14
C PRO A 50 -4.67 9.10 -10.01
N PRO A 51 -4.20 9.81 -11.05
CA PRO A 51 -2.95 10.55 -11.00
C PRO A 51 -2.89 11.52 -9.81
N GLY A 52 -1.71 11.66 -9.22
CA GLY A 52 -1.47 12.58 -8.10
C GLY A 52 -1.98 12.12 -6.73
N ARG A 53 -2.55 10.90 -6.61
CA ARG A 53 -2.91 10.32 -5.31
C ARG A 53 -1.90 9.29 -4.85
N LEU A 54 -1.79 9.17 -3.52
CA LEU A 54 -0.95 8.20 -2.84
C LEU A 54 -1.80 7.25 -2.00
N LEU A 55 -1.62 5.94 -2.23
CA LEU A 55 -2.13 4.89 -1.36
C LEU A 55 -1.01 4.29 -0.53
N HIS A 56 -1.21 4.27 0.78
CA HIS A 56 -0.40 3.46 1.69
C HIS A 56 -1.15 2.18 2.04
N VAL A 57 -0.54 1.01 1.80
CA VAL A 57 -1.05 -0.28 2.27
C VAL A 57 -0.19 -0.77 3.43
N SER A 58 -0.77 -0.77 4.63
CA SER A 58 -0.08 -1.11 5.87
C SER A 58 -0.59 -2.42 6.44
N GLY A 59 0.35 -3.26 6.90
CA GLY A 59 0.02 -4.55 7.50
C GLY A 59 -0.43 -4.43 8.96
N CYS A 60 -0.25 -3.28 9.60
CA CYS A 60 -0.71 -3.00 10.96
C CYS A 60 -0.74 -1.48 11.22
N ALA A 61 -1.17 -1.07 12.40
CA ALA A 61 -1.27 0.35 12.77
C ALA A 61 0.08 1.10 12.82
N LYS A 62 1.23 0.39 12.86
CA LYS A 62 2.55 1.02 12.96
C LYS A 62 2.89 1.91 11.76
N GLY A 63 2.38 1.58 10.56
CA GLY A 63 2.55 2.43 9.40
C GLY A 63 3.99 2.53 8.86
N CYS A 64 4.86 1.54 9.09
CA CYS A 64 6.31 1.68 8.94
C CYS A 64 6.79 2.19 7.56
N ALA A 65 6.13 1.82 6.47
CA ALA A 65 6.55 2.23 5.13
C ALA A 65 6.18 3.68 4.79
N HIS A 66 5.18 4.24 5.46
CA HIS A 66 4.75 5.62 5.27
C HIS A 66 4.11 6.14 6.58
N PRO A 67 4.93 6.60 7.55
CA PRO A 67 4.43 7.05 8.86
C PRO A 67 3.70 8.41 8.80
N ARG A 68 3.76 9.10 7.66
CA ARG A 68 3.04 10.35 7.40
C ARG A 68 1.65 10.06 6.83
N PRO A 69 0.73 11.03 6.83
CA PRO A 69 -0.55 10.88 6.14
C PRO A 69 -0.36 10.57 4.64
N ALA A 70 -1.27 9.76 4.10
CA ALA A 70 -1.47 9.54 2.66
C ALA A 70 -2.91 9.93 2.29
N ASP A 71 -3.21 10.11 0.99
CA ASP A 71 -4.58 10.39 0.54
C ASP A 71 -5.54 9.29 0.98
N LEU A 72 -5.10 8.04 0.84
CA LEU A 72 -5.75 6.85 1.36
C LEU A 72 -4.72 5.96 2.06
N THR A 73 -5.09 5.43 3.22
CA THR A 73 -4.31 4.41 3.91
C THR A 73 -5.19 3.20 4.18
N LEU A 74 -4.84 2.05 3.59
CA LEU A 74 -5.47 0.77 3.85
C LEU A 74 -4.66 0.02 4.91
N VAL A 75 -5.29 -0.38 6.01
CA VAL A 75 -4.61 -0.97 7.17
C VAL A 75 -5.20 -2.34 7.45
N ALA A 76 -4.37 -3.37 7.38
CA ALA A 76 -4.80 -4.72 7.72
C ALA A 76 -5.24 -4.78 9.19
N ARG A 77 -6.40 -5.38 9.39
CA ARG A 77 -6.95 -5.81 10.67
C ARG A 77 -7.11 -7.32 10.61
N GLY A 78 -7.00 -8.03 11.73
CA GLY A 78 -7.14 -9.50 11.73
C GLY A 78 -8.48 -10.05 11.21
N ARG A 79 -9.44 -9.17 10.87
CA ARG A 79 -10.76 -9.46 10.32
C ARG A 79 -11.10 -8.66 9.05
N GLY A 80 -10.11 -8.12 8.36
CA GLY A 80 -10.29 -7.36 7.11
C GLY A 80 -9.32 -6.20 6.99
N TYR A 81 -9.79 -5.09 6.42
CA TYR A 81 -8.99 -3.87 6.31
C TYR A 81 -9.78 -2.64 6.73
N ASP A 82 -9.11 -1.74 7.44
CA ASP A 82 -9.61 -0.39 7.65
C ASP A 82 -9.10 0.52 6.55
N LEU A 83 -9.95 1.43 6.09
CA LEU A 83 -9.60 2.48 5.15
C LEU A 83 -9.65 3.82 5.89
N VAL A 84 -8.54 4.52 5.84
CA VAL A 84 -8.33 5.86 6.42
C VAL A 84 -8.18 6.84 5.27
N ARG A 85 -8.79 8.03 5.39
CA ARG A 85 -8.74 9.09 4.38
C ARG A 85 -7.90 10.23 4.92
N ALA A 86 -6.97 10.73 4.10
CA ALA A 86 -6.08 11.83 4.45
C ALA A 86 -5.37 11.63 5.80
N GLY A 87 -4.92 10.41 6.09
CA GLY A 87 -4.45 10.01 7.42
C GLY A 87 -3.41 8.89 7.40
N ARG A 88 -2.90 8.58 8.59
CA ARG A 88 -1.89 7.56 8.89
C ARG A 88 -2.54 6.22 9.21
N ALA A 89 -1.73 5.17 9.30
CA ALA A 89 -2.22 3.82 9.63
C ALA A 89 -2.80 3.67 11.05
N ALA A 90 -2.45 4.57 11.97
CA ALA A 90 -2.95 4.58 13.34
C ALA A 90 -4.19 5.47 13.53
N ASP A 91 -4.57 6.25 12.52
CA ASP A 91 -5.69 7.17 12.62
C ASP A 91 -7.03 6.42 12.50
N PRO A 92 -8.15 7.04 12.93
CA PRO A 92 -9.47 6.42 12.84
C PRO A 92 -9.84 6.03 11.41
N ALA A 93 -10.44 4.86 11.26
CA ALA A 93 -10.99 4.40 10.00
C ALA A 93 -12.22 5.23 9.61
N PHE A 94 -12.36 5.56 8.32
CA PHE A 94 -13.62 6.07 7.79
C PHE A 94 -14.54 4.93 7.30
N LEU A 95 -13.95 3.79 6.94
CA LEU A 95 -14.64 2.60 6.48
C LEU A 95 -13.85 1.36 6.90
N SER A 96 -14.55 0.33 7.38
CA SER A 96 -13.96 -1.01 7.60
C SER A 96 -14.53 -1.99 6.57
N ILE A 97 -13.65 -2.68 5.88
CA ILE A 97 -13.96 -3.69 4.87
C ILE A 97 -13.75 -5.06 5.55
N PRO A 98 -14.83 -5.80 5.87
CA PRO A 98 -14.70 -7.13 6.46
C PRO A 98 -14.15 -8.13 5.44
N GLY A 99 -13.43 -9.15 5.93
CA GLY A 99 -12.92 -10.24 5.11
C GLY A 99 -11.69 -10.89 5.72
N THR A 100 -11.22 -11.98 5.15
CA THR A 100 -9.90 -12.52 5.50
C THR A 100 -8.83 -11.74 4.71
N PRO A 101 -7.86 -11.10 5.39
CA PRO A 101 -6.85 -10.28 4.71
C PRO A 101 -6.07 -11.02 3.62
N ASP A 102 -5.97 -12.34 3.75
CA ASP A 102 -5.29 -13.25 2.84
C ASP A 102 -6.15 -13.72 1.66
N ALA A 103 -7.48 -13.50 1.69
CA ALA A 103 -8.39 -13.96 0.63
C ALA A 103 -8.91 -12.84 -0.28
N LEU A 104 -8.35 -11.62 -0.18
CA LEU A 104 -8.63 -10.61 -1.20
C LEU A 104 -8.13 -11.17 -2.54
N PRO A 105 -9.02 -11.31 -3.54
CA PRO A 105 -8.62 -11.79 -4.86
C PRO A 105 -7.69 -10.74 -5.46
N LEU A 106 -6.41 -11.08 -5.58
CA LEU A 106 -5.42 -10.29 -6.27
C LEU A 106 -5.31 -10.75 -7.71
#